data_AF-F9DR11-F1
#
_entry.id   AF-F9DR11-F1
#
_cell.length_a   1.000
_cell.length_b   1.000
_cell.length_c   1.000
_cell.angle_alpha   90.00
_cell.angle_beta   90.00
_cell.angle_gamma   90.00
#
_symmetry.space_group_name_H-M   'P 1'
#
loop_
_entity.id
_entity.type
_entity.pdbx_description
1 polymer ?
#
loop_
_entity_poly.entity_id
_entity_poly.type
_entity_poly.pdbx_seq_one_letter_code
_entity_poly.pdbx_strand_id
1 'polypeptide(L)'
;MDEKLLDEDLEKMQPYLMKWHKEYSIMLLTSPYEALKYEVTMEGFAPVKDMLCQSYLYSISEAFRELVKTYYYAQAAYKIEKELREKGEAGWSNHWKFEVKNYHFRTVIPRIISLLDYVAVMINELSRCELVKEEGKVYFNPFKSLLRKRDQKAGWLSFGEIEELNRILSHAYKGIKQEDRKILRHYRNTATHRYFVGIDELSVPFQRRKLSKQEQQMLDTHQKYSYRMRGKPEYSYDELNGTAEKLLNNLDVMLSRLIGMDMMQSAVKRIKEE
;
A
#
# COMPACT_ATOMS: atom_id res chain seq x y z
N MET A 1 5.28 19.08 -30.05
CA MET A 1 4.66 19.39 -28.75
C MET A 1 4.59 20.91 -28.71
N ASP A 2 3.43 21.49 -28.42
CA ASP A 2 3.32 22.95 -28.40
C ASP A 2 3.89 23.45 -27.05
N GLU A 3 5.11 23.97 -27.07
CA GLU A 3 5.85 24.37 -25.87
C GLU A 3 5.10 25.45 -25.08
N LYS A 4 4.40 26.36 -25.76
CA LYS A 4 3.60 27.40 -25.10
C LYS A 4 2.45 26.82 -24.30
N LEU A 5 1.76 25.83 -24.87
CA LEU A 5 0.66 25.15 -24.17
C LEU A 5 1.18 24.38 -22.95
N LEU A 6 2.38 23.79 -23.06
CA LEU A 6 3.03 23.10 -21.94
C LEU A 6 3.39 24.08 -20.81
N ASP A 7 3.92 25.25 -21.15
CA ASP A 7 4.26 26.30 -20.18
C ASP A 7 3.00 26.84 -19.49
N GLU A 8 1.93 27.11 -20.24
CA GLU A 8 0.64 27.55 -19.70
C GLU A 8 0.04 26.51 -18.74
N ASP A 9 0.08 25.22 -19.11
CA ASP A 9 -0.41 24.13 -18.27
C ASP A 9 0.44 23.95 -17.01
N LEU A 10 1.77 24.10 -17.13
CA LEU A 10 2.71 24.03 -15.99
C LEU A 10 2.49 25.18 -15.02
N GLU A 11 2.37 26.42 -15.51
CA GLU A 11 2.07 27.59 -14.69
C GLU A 11 0.72 27.43 -13.98
N LYS A 12 -0.30 26.94 -14.69
CA LYS A 12 -1.63 26.67 -14.11
C LYS A 12 -1.58 25.59 -13.03
N MET A 13 -0.75 24.56 -13.20
CA MET A 13 -0.66 23.42 -12.27
C MET A 13 0.36 23.59 -11.15
N GLN A 14 1.31 24.51 -11.26
CA GLN A 14 2.35 24.77 -10.25
C GLN A 14 1.78 24.93 -8.84
N PRO A 15 0.69 25.70 -8.60
CA PRO A 15 0.12 25.83 -7.25
C PRO A 15 -0.39 24.50 -6.69
N TYR A 16 -0.96 23.64 -7.54
CA TYR A 16 -1.49 22.34 -7.14
C TYR A 16 -0.36 21.33 -6.87
N LEU A 17 0.72 21.37 -7.65
CA LEU A 17 1.92 20.56 -7.40
C LEU A 17 2.56 20.95 -6.06
N MET A 18 2.75 22.25 -5.80
CA MET A 18 3.28 22.72 -4.51
C MET A 18 2.37 22.34 -3.35
N LYS A 19 1.05 22.48 -3.53
CA LYS A 19 0.05 22.05 -2.54
C LYS A 19 0.12 20.55 -2.28
N TRP A 20 0.22 19.74 -3.33
CA TRP A 20 0.36 18.29 -3.21
C TRP A 20 1.57 17.92 -2.37
N HIS A 21 2.72 18.53 -2.68
CA HIS A 21 3.96 18.30 -1.96
C HIS A 21 3.84 18.68 -0.47
N LYS A 22 3.24 19.83 -0.20
CA LYS A 22 3.00 20.30 1.16
C LYS A 22 2.07 19.36 1.94
N GLU A 23 0.93 18.97 1.35
CA GLU A 23 -0.09 18.14 1.99
C GLU A 23 0.45 16.76 2.38
N TYR A 24 1.13 16.05 1.46
CA TYR A 24 1.68 14.74 1.83
C TYR A 24 2.79 14.88 2.88
N SER A 25 3.60 15.95 2.82
CA SER A 25 4.67 16.18 3.79
C SER A 25 4.11 16.40 5.19
N ILE A 26 3.02 17.17 5.31
CA ILE A 26 2.31 17.35 6.57
C ILE A 26 1.76 16.01 7.08
N MET A 27 1.13 15.20 6.21
CA MET A 27 0.62 13.88 6.60
C MET A 27 1.73 12.96 7.09
N LEU A 28 2.92 13.00 6.47
CA LEU A 28 4.05 12.19 6.89
C LEU A 28 4.59 12.64 8.26
N LEU A 29 4.71 13.95 8.49
CA LEU A 29 5.16 14.52 9.76
C LEU A 29 4.17 14.27 10.92
N THR A 30 2.87 14.27 10.61
CA THR A 30 1.79 14.07 11.59
C THR A 30 1.24 12.64 11.60
N SER A 31 1.99 11.71 11.00
CA SER A 31 1.55 10.33 10.82
C SER A 31 1.32 9.63 12.17
N PRO A 32 0.17 8.97 12.37
CA PRO A 32 -0.14 8.31 13.64
C PRO A 32 0.55 6.95 13.81
N TYR A 33 1.23 6.45 12.78
CA TYR A 33 1.82 5.11 12.75
C TYR A 33 3.05 5.01 13.65
N GLU A 34 2.96 4.25 14.74
CA GLU A 34 4.03 4.10 15.74
C GLU A 34 5.25 3.37 15.16
N ALA A 35 5.05 2.45 14.20
CA ALA A 35 6.14 1.74 13.54
C ALA A 35 7.10 2.69 12.79
N LEU A 36 6.67 3.90 12.42
CA LEU A 36 7.54 4.90 11.78
C LEU A 36 8.49 5.60 12.77
N LYS A 37 8.25 5.49 14.08
CA LYS A 37 9.08 6.08 15.13
C LYS A 37 10.29 5.21 15.50
N TYR A 38 10.47 4.09 14.83
CA TYR A 38 11.59 3.19 15.03
C TYR A 38 12.57 3.27 13.86
N GLU A 39 13.84 3.19 14.18
CA GLU A 39 14.94 3.05 13.24
C GLU A 39 15.63 1.72 13.51
N VAL A 40 15.88 0.96 12.45
CA VAL A 40 16.58 -0.33 12.55
C VAL A 40 18.05 -0.09 12.24
N THR A 41 18.91 -0.42 13.21
CA THR A 41 20.36 -0.30 13.06
C THR A 41 20.96 -1.66 12.70
N MET A 42 21.90 -1.65 11.76
CA MET A 42 22.63 -2.84 11.33
C MET A 42 24.00 -2.88 12.02
N GLU A 43 24.25 -3.88 12.85
CA GLU A 43 25.54 -4.09 13.51
C GLU A 43 26.34 -5.18 12.77
N GLY A 44 27.51 -4.81 12.25
CA GLY A 44 28.31 -5.69 11.38
C GLY A 44 28.92 -6.93 12.05
N PHE A 45 28.90 -7.03 13.38
CA PHE A 45 29.53 -8.12 14.15
C PHE A 45 28.56 -8.84 15.12
N ALA A 46 27.25 -8.74 14.88
CA ALA A 46 26.25 -9.41 15.69
C ALA A 46 26.19 -10.94 15.42
N PRO A 47 25.62 -11.76 16.33
CA PRO A 47 25.30 -13.15 16.06
C PRO A 47 24.45 -13.33 14.79
N VAL A 48 24.56 -14.48 14.11
CA VAL A 48 23.86 -14.75 12.84
C VAL A 48 22.34 -14.54 12.93
N LYS A 49 21.70 -14.96 14.03
CA LYS A 49 20.26 -14.74 14.29
C LYS A 49 19.94 -13.24 14.25
N ASP A 50 20.78 -12.43 14.88
CA ASP A 50 20.57 -11.00 15.07
C ASP A 50 20.86 -10.24 13.78
N MET A 51 21.89 -10.62 13.02
CA MET A 51 22.13 -10.05 11.69
C MET A 51 20.97 -10.33 10.73
N LEU A 52 20.43 -11.55 10.75
CA LEU A 52 19.28 -11.93 9.93
C LEU A 52 18.04 -11.10 10.32
N CYS A 53 17.77 -11.04 11.62
CA CYS A 53 16.71 -10.22 12.20
C CYS A 53 16.83 -8.75 11.78
N GLN A 54 18.01 -8.13 11.95
CA GLN A 54 18.29 -6.74 11.59
C GLN A 54 18.02 -6.50 10.10
N SER A 55 18.50 -7.38 9.21
CA SER A 55 18.33 -7.23 7.76
C SER A 55 16.87 -7.25 7.33
N TYR A 56 16.08 -8.18 7.88
CA TYR A 56 14.65 -8.25 7.61
C TYR A 56 13.90 -7.08 8.20
N LEU A 57 14.14 -6.74 9.47
CA LEU A 57 13.47 -5.62 10.13
C LEU A 57 13.75 -4.30 9.42
N TYR A 58 14.98 -4.08 8.96
CA TYR A 58 15.33 -2.91 8.16
C TYR A 58 14.51 -2.87 6.88
N SER A 59 14.53 -3.97 6.12
CA SER A 59 13.82 -4.07 4.84
C SER A 59 12.29 -3.93 5.01
N ILE A 60 11.72 -4.51 6.06
CA ILE A 60 10.30 -4.40 6.42
C ILE A 60 9.95 -2.96 6.81
N SER A 61 10.79 -2.32 7.63
CA SER A 61 10.55 -0.95 8.13
C SER A 61 10.61 0.07 7.00
N GLU A 62 11.60 -0.05 6.11
CA GLU A 62 11.70 0.82 4.92
C GLU A 62 10.56 0.56 3.94
N ALA A 63 10.18 -0.70 3.71
CA ALA A 63 9.03 -1.01 2.88
C ALA A 63 7.71 -0.46 3.46
N PHE A 64 7.54 -0.49 4.79
CA PHE A 64 6.40 0.14 5.46
C PHE A 64 6.42 1.66 5.33
N ARG A 65 7.58 2.30 5.52
CA ARG A 65 7.77 3.75 5.35
C ARG A 65 7.41 4.20 3.94
N GLU A 66 7.89 3.50 2.92
CA GLU A 66 7.57 3.78 1.52
C GLU A 66 6.10 3.51 1.17
N LEU A 67 5.50 2.49 1.76
CA LEU A 67 4.07 2.23 1.64
C LEU A 67 3.23 3.39 2.22
N VAL A 68 3.55 3.87 3.42
CA VAL A 68 2.86 5.01 4.03
C VAL A 68 3.03 6.27 3.19
N LYS A 69 4.24 6.57 2.71
CA LYS A 69 4.47 7.68 1.78
C LYS A 69 3.60 7.58 0.53
N THR A 70 3.57 6.40 -0.10
CA THR A 70 2.76 6.14 -1.30
C THR A 70 1.27 6.36 -1.03
N TYR A 71 0.80 5.90 0.13
CA TYR A 71 -0.57 6.11 0.58
C TYR A 71 -0.90 7.60 0.77
N TYR A 72 -0.03 8.37 1.44
CA TYR A 72 -0.22 9.81 1.64
C TYR A 72 -0.12 10.61 0.34
N TYR A 73 0.73 10.21 -0.61
CA TYR A 73 0.72 10.81 -1.95
C TYR A 73 -0.65 10.70 -2.62
N ALA A 74 -1.28 9.51 -2.57
CA ALA A 74 -2.60 9.31 -3.12
C ALA A 74 -3.67 10.13 -2.38
N GLN A 75 -3.63 10.17 -1.05
CA GLN A 75 -4.54 10.97 -0.23
C GLN A 75 -4.45 12.46 -0.52
N ALA A 76 -3.23 13.00 -0.63
CA ALA A 76 -3.02 14.40 -0.98
C ALA A 76 -3.53 14.71 -2.40
N ALA A 77 -3.29 13.82 -3.37
CA ALA A 77 -3.82 13.96 -4.73
C ALA A 77 -5.36 13.93 -4.75
N TYR A 78 -5.99 13.09 -3.91
CA TYR A 78 -7.44 13.04 -3.78
C TYR A 78 -8.05 14.36 -3.27
N LYS A 79 -7.37 15.06 -2.34
CA LYS A 79 -7.81 16.38 -1.89
C LYS A 79 -7.82 17.40 -3.05
N ILE A 80 -6.80 17.38 -3.90
CA ILE A 80 -6.68 18.28 -5.05
C ILE A 80 -7.74 17.94 -6.12
N GLU A 81 -7.94 16.65 -6.40
CA GLU A 81 -8.99 16.18 -7.30
C GLU A 81 -10.36 16.74 -6.91
N LYS A 82 -10.72 16.66 -5.62
CA LYS A 82 -11.99 17.18 -5.10
C LYS A 82 -12.11 18.68 -5.27
N GLU A 83 -11.07 19.43 -4.88
CA GLU A 83 -11.06 20.89 -5.01
C GLU A 83 -11.23 21.33 -6.47
N LEU A 84 -10.52 20.70 -7.41
CA LEU A 84 -10.66 21.01 -8.84
C LEU A 84 -12.05 20.67 -9.37
N ARG A 85 -12.66 19.59 -8.89
CA ARG A 85 -14.04 19.23 -9.23
C ARG A 85 -15.03 20.29 -8.76
N GLU A 86 -14.89 20.75 -7.52
CA GLU A 86 -15.72 21.79 -6.91
C GLU A 86 -15.60 23.13 -7.65
N LYS A 87 -14.42 23.43 -8.20
CA LYS A 87 -14.17 24.61 -9.05
C LYS A 87 -14.66 24.46 -10.49
N GLY A 88 -15.24 23.31 -10.88
CA GLY A 88 -15.68 23.04 -12.25
C GLY A 88 -14.56 22.72 -13.24
N GLU A 89 -13.32 22.53 -12.78
CA GLU A 89 -12.13 22.22 -13.59
C GLU A 89 -12.06 20.70 -13.87
N ALA A 90 -13.07 20.17 -14.55
CA ALA A 90 -13.26 18.72 -14.73
C ALA A 90 -12.08 18.03 -15.44
N GLY A 91 -11.44 18.69 -16.41
CA GLY A 91 -10.27 18.15 -17.11
C GLY A 91 -9.09 17.89 -16.17
N TRP A 92 -8.75 18.89 -15.35
CA TRP A 92 -7.68 18.79 -14.37
C TRP A 92 -8.04 17.87 -13.21
N SER A 93 -9.28 17.91 -12.71
CA SER A 93 -9.75 16.95 -11.70
C SER A 93 -9.55 15.51 -12.17
N ASN A 94 -9.88 15.20 -13.43
CA ASN A 94 -9.67 13.88 -14.01
C ASN A 94 -8.18 13.51 -14.14
N HIS A 95 -7.32 14.45 -14.53
CA HIS A 95 -5.87 14.21 -14.54
C HIS A 95 -5.37 13.78 -13.16
N TRP A 96 -5.69 14.56 -12.11
CA TRP A 96 -5.29 14.25 -10.74
C TRP A 96 -5.88 12.93 -10.24
N LYS A 97 -7.12 12.61 -10.62
CA LYS A 97 -7.78 11.34 -10.31
C LYS A 97 -7.03 10.14 -10.89
N PHE A 98 -6.69 10.18 -12.17
CA PHE A 98 -6.17 8.99 -12.88
C PHE A 98 -4.65 8.88 -12.88
N GLU A 99 -3.97 9.96 -13.23
CA GLU A 99 -2.51 9.96 -13.45
C GLU A 99 -1.73 10.12 -12.14
N VAL A 100 -2.37 10.65 -11.09
CA VAL A 100 -1.71 10.89 -9.79
C VAL A 100 -2.31 9.99 -8.70
N LYS A 101 -3.56 10.24 -8.29
CA LYS A 101 -4.21 9.50 -7.18
C LYS A 101 -4.23 8.00 -7.44
N ASN A 102 -4.86 7.56 -8.52
CA ASN A 102 -5.00 6.14 -8.83
C ASN A 102 -3.66 5.47 -9.16
N TYR A 103 -2.75 6.19 -9.84
CA TYR A 103 -1.41 5.71 -10.16
C TYR A 103 -0.62 5.29 -8.92
N HIS A 104 -0.64 6.11 -7.86
CA HIS A 104 0.01 5.79 -6.60
C HIS A 104 -0.79 4.74 -5.81
N PHE A 105 -2.11 4.93 -5.71
CA PHE A 105 -2.95 4.10 -4.84
C PHE A 105 -3.03 2.63 -5.28
N ARG A 106 -2.98 2.34 -6.59
CA ARG A 106 -3.09 0.97 -7.13
C ARG A 106 -2.12 -0.04 -6.52
N THR A 107 -1.01 0.43 -5.94
CA THR A 107 0.03 -0.42 -5.34
C THR A 107 -0.09 -0.60 -3.83
N VAL A 108 -0.97 0.15 -3.14
CA VAL A 108 -1.05 0.19 -1.67
C VAL A 108 -1.47 -1.17 -1.11
N ILE A 109 -2.64 -1.70 -1.49
CA ILE A 109 -3.13 -3.00 -1.01
C ILE A 109 -2.19 -4.17 -1.39
N PRO A 110 -1.69 -4.28 -2.64
CA PRO A 110 -0.70 -5.30 -2.99
C PRO A 110 0.53 -5.25 -2.09
N ARG A 111 1.10 -4.06 -1.87
CA ARG A 111 2.30 -3.89 -1.03
C ARG A 111 2.04 -4.28 0.42
N ILE A 112 0.85 -4.05 0.95
CA ILE A 112 0.46 -4.56 2.28
C ILE A 112 0.52 -6.09 2.30
N ILE A 113 -0.07 -6.76 1.31
CA ILE A 113 -0.07 -8.23 1.23
C ILE A 113 1.37 -8.76 1.12
N SER A 114 2.19 -8.14 0.25
CA SER A 114 3.60 -8.50 0.10
C SER A 114 4.38 -8.31 1.41
N LEU A 115 4.11 -7.24 2.17
CA LEU A 115 4.79 -7.02 3.44
C LEU A 115 4.41 -8.07 4.48
N LEU A 116 3.15 -8.51 4.52
CA LEU A 116 2.72 -9.63 5.37
C LEU A 116 3.43 -10.93 4.99
N ASP A 117 3.54 -11.24 3.70
CA ASP A 117 4.27 -12.42 3.23
C ASP A 117 5.76 -12.31 3.58
N TYR A 118 6.35 -11.11 3.49
CA TYR A 118 7.75 -10.88 3.86
C TYR A 118 8.02 -11.02 5.37
N VAL A 119 7.10 -10.58 6.23
CA VAL A 119 7.13 -10.89 7.67
C VAL A 119 7.07 -12.40 7.91
N ALA A 120 6.25 -13.13 7.15
CA ALA A 120 6.20 -14.59 7.27
C ALA A 120 7.53 -15.25 6.85
N VAL A 121 8.18 -14.76 5.79
CA VAL A 121 9.52 -15.21 5.37
C VAL A 121 10.54 -15.01 6.49
N MET A 122 10.61 -13.80 7.06
CA MET A 122 11.51 -13.50 8.18
C MET A 122 11.34 -14.52 9.32
N ILE A 123 10.10 -14.76 9.75
CA ILE A 123 9.84 -15.69 10.87
C ILE A 123 10.18 -17.14 10.45
N ASN A 124 9.89 -17.52 9.20
CA ASN A 124 10.24 -18.84 8.70
C ASN A 124 11.76 -19.07 8.71
N GLU A 125 12.56 -18.10 8.31
CA GLU A 125 14.02 -18.20 8.35
C GLU A 125 14.57 -18.18 9.78
N LEU A 126 13.97 -17.38 10.68
CA LEU A 126 14.29 -17.45 12.11
C LEU A 126 13.96 -18.84 12.71
N SER A 127 12.94 -19.50 12.17
CA SER A 127 12.62 -20.89 12.49
C SER A 127 13.52 -21.92 11.79
N ARG A 128 14.56 -21.48 11.06
CA ARG A 128 15.42 -22.32 10.21
C ARG A 128 14.63 -23.17 9.20
N CYS A 129 13.57 -22.59 8.65
CA CYS A 129 12.67 -23.22 7.68
C CYS A 129 12.00 -24.51 8.20
N GLU A 130 11.88 -24.66 9.52
CA GLU A 130 11.19 -25.80 10.16
C GLU A 130 9.65 -25.72 10.06
N LEU A 131 9.11 -24.55 9.71
CA LEU A 131 7.69 -24.33 9.48
C LEU A 131 7.32 -24.58 8.01
N VAL A 132 8.07 -23.99 7.08
CA VAL A 132 7.91 -24.16 5.63
C VAL A 132 9.29 -24.39 5.02
N LYS A 133 9.49 -25.56 4.39
CA LYS A 133 10.78 -25.95 3.83
C LYS A 133 11.18 -25.20 2.56
N GLU A 134 10.20 -24.75 1.78
CA GLU A 134 10.42 -24.04 0.52
C GLU A 134 10.10 -22.55 0.69
N GLU A 135 11.11 -21.69 0.65
CA GLU A 135 10.97 -20.24 0.85
C GLU A 135 9.97 -19.60 -0.13
N GLY A 136 9.97 -20.03 -1.40
CA GLY A 136 9.03 -19.55 -2.42
C GLY A 136 7.55 -19.88 -2.16
N LYS A 137 7.25 -20.68 -1.14
CA LYS A 137 5.88 -21.06 -0.72
C LYS A 137 5.47 -20.43 0.61
N VAL A 138 6.26 -19.50 1.15
CA VAL A 138 5.94 -18.83 2.41
C VAL A 138 4.91 -17.73 2.17
N TYR A 139 3.65 -18.09 2.39
CA TYR A 139 2.51 -17.20 2.35
C TYR A 139 1.96 -16.96 3.75
N PHE A 140 1.63 -15.72 4.07
CA PHE A 140 1.24 -15.30 5.42
C PHE A 140 0.11 -16.14 6.03
N ASN A 141 -0.96 -16.41 5.28
CA ASN A 141 -2.13 -17.13 5.80
C ASN A 141 -1.84 -18.61 6.10
N PRO A 142 -1.28 -19.40 5.16
CA PRO A 142 -0.78 -20.74 5.47
C PRO A 142 0.24 -20.74 6.61
N PHE A 143 1.22 -19.83 6.56
CA PHE A 143 2.28 -19.72 7.56
C PHE A 143 1.75 -19.49 8.97
N LYS A 144 0.86 -18.51 9.15
CA LYS A 144 0.22 -18.21 10.43
C LYS A 144 -0.55 -19.40 10.99
N SER A 145 -1.13 -20.23 10.12
CA SER A 145 -1.83 -21.44 10.55
C SER A 145 -0.88 -22.55 11.01
N LEU A 146 0.31 -22.63 10.42
CA LEU A 146 1.39 -23.55 10.84
C LEU A 146 2.01 -23.10 12.15
N LEU A 147 2.32 -21.81 12.29
CA LEU A 147 2.88 -21.22 13.50
C LEU A 147 1.96 -21.44 14.72
N ARG A 148 0.64 -21.36 14.54
CA ARG A 148 -0.36 -21.65 15.60
C ARG A 148 -0.37 -23.09 16.09
N LYS A 149 0.05 -24.04 15.25
CA LYS A 149 0.06 -25.47 15.58
C LYS A 149 1.37 -25.91 16.23
N ARG A 150 2.36 -25.03 16.34
CA ARG A 150 3.61 -25.35 17.00
C ARG A 150 3.45 -25.28 18.51
N ASP A 151 3.81 -26.37 19.16
CA ASP A 151 3.82 -26.63 20.60
C ASP A 151 5.26 -26.73 21.16
N GLN A 152 6.27 -26.55 20.30
CA GLN A 152 7.68 -26.68 20.62
C GLN A 152 8.48 -25.57 19.96
N LYS A 153 9.74 -25.41 20.37
CA LYS A 153 10.70 -24.52 19.71
C LYS A 153 10.82 -24.85 18.22
N ALA A 154 11.13 -23.84 17.41
CA ALA A 154 11.41 -24.02 15.99
C ALA A 154 12.64 -23.17 15.62
N GLY A 155 13.74 -23.81 15.21
CA GLY A 155 15.00 -23.13 14.92
C GLY A 155 15.49 -22.28 16.09
N TRP A 156 15.59 -20.97 15.89
CA TRP A 156 15.99 -20.00 16.92
C TRP A 156 14.82 -19.41 17.73
N LEU A 157 13.59 -19.81 17.44
CA LEU A 157 12.40 -19.37 18.13
C LEU A 157 12.06 -20.34 19.26
N SER A 158 12.11 -19.84 20.49
CA SER A 158 11.54 -20.49 21.66
C SER A 158 10.02 -20.60 21.54
N PHE A 159 9.44 -21.49 22.35
CA PHE A 159 7.99 -21.63 22.39
C PHE A 159 7.29 -20.33 22.83
N GLY A 160 7.86 -19.60 23.80
CA GLY A 160 7.34 -18.29 24.23
C GLY A 160 7.32 -17.25 23.12
N GLU A 161 8.42 -17.14 22.35
CA GLU A 161 8.48 -16.26 21.17
C GLU A 161 7.45 -16.67 20.10
N ILE A 162 7.22 -17.97 19.88
CA ILE A 162 6.19 -18.46 18.94
C ILE A 162 4.77 -18.06 19.40
N GLU A 163 4.46 -18.19 20.69
CA GLU A 163 3.17 -17.76 21.24
C GLU A 163 2.97 -16.25 21.08
N GLU A 164 4.01 -15.46 21.36
CA GLU A 164 3.98 -14.02 21.18
C GLU A 164 3.78 -13.62 19.72
N LEU A 165 4.54 -14.22 18.79
CA LEU A 165 4.37 -14.02 17.35
C LEU A 165 2.95 -14.37 16.91
N ASN A 166 2.38 -15.47 17.39
CA ASN A 166 0.99 -15.84 17.10
C ASN A 166 -0.02 -14.76 17.53
N ARG A 167 0.21 -14.13 18.69
CA ARG A 167 -0.61 -13.00 19.18
C ARG A 167 -0.39 -11.77 18.30
N ILE A 168 0.84 -11.42 17.95
CA ILE A 168 1.17 -10.28 17.09
C ILE A 168 0.55 -10.44 15.70
N LEU A 169 0.79 -11.56 15.02
CA LEU A 169 0.27 -11.84 13.68
C LEU A 169 -1.27 -11.94 13.65
N SER A 170 -1.92 -12.13 14.80
CA SER A 170 -3.39 -12.11 14.89
C SER A 170 -3.99 -10.76 14.47
N HIS A 171 -3.24 -9.66 14.64
CA HIS A 171 -3.68 -8.31 14.34
C HIS A 171 -3.82 -8.00 12.84
N ALA A 172 -3.10 -8.70 11.96
CA ALA A 172 -3.03 -8.39 10.52
C ALA A 172 -4.38 -8.21 9.82
N TYR A 173 -5.43 -8.90 10.26
CA TYR A 173 -6.78 -8.79 9.71
C TYR A 173 -7.85 -8.48 10.76
N LYS A 174 -7.47 -7.83 11.88
CA LYS A 174 -8.42 -7.41 12.91
C LYS A 174 -9.42 -6.40 12.32
N GLY A 175 -10.71 -6.60 12.56
CA GLY A 175 -11.76 -5.70 12.04
C GLY A 175 -12.01 -5.76 10.52
N ILE A 176 -11.33 -6.65 9.78
CA ILE A 176 -11.53 -6.85 8.34
C ILE A 176 -12.81 -7.68 8.10
N LYS A 177 -13.82 -7.06 7.48
CA LYS A 177 -15.13 -7.65 7.19
C LYS A 177 -15.09 -8.56 5.96
N GLN A 178 -16.19 -9.26 5.68
CA GLN A 178 -16.31 -10.11 4.49
C GLN A 178 -16.15 -9.34 3.17
N GLU A 179 -16.63 -8.10 3.11
CA GLU A 179 -16.47 -7.22 1.93
C GLU A 179 -15.00 -6.89 1.69
N ASP A 180 -14.29 -6.44 2.73
CA ASP A 180 -12.84 -6.20 2.70
C ASP A 180 -12.08 -7.48 2.24
N ARG A 181 -12.52 -8.67 2.66
CA ARG A 181 -11.92 -9.94 2.25
C ARG A 181 -12.12 -10.26 0.77
N LYS A 182 -13.22 -9.83 0.15
CA LYS A 182 -13.42 -10.01 -1.31
C LYS A 182 -12.39 -9.20 -2.08
N ILE A 183 -12.17 -7.94 -1.67
CA ILE A 183 -11.11 -7.07 -2.19
C ILE A 183 -9.76 -7.77 -2.07
N LEU A 184 -9.38 -8.21 -0.86
CA LEU A 184 -8.10 -8.87 -0.62
C LEU A 184 -7.87 -10.13 -1.46
N ARG A 185 -8.90 -10.97 -1.65
CA ARG A 185 -8.80 -12.16 -2.52
C ARG A 185 -8.54 -11.77 -3.97
N HIS A 186 -9.20 -10.72 -4.44
CA HIS A 186 -8.96 -10.20 -5.78
C HIS A 186 -7.49 -9.79 -5.91
N TYR A 187 -6.99 -8.93 -5.00
CA TYR A 187 -5.61 -8.46 -5.00
C TYR A 187 -4.53 -9.55 -4.85
N ARG A 188 -4.86 -10.69 -4.23
CA ARG A 188 -3.93 -11.82 -4.10
C ARG A 188 -3.85 -12.69 -5.36
N ASN A 189 -4.90 -12.66 -6.20
CA ASN A 189 -5.04 -13.54 -7.37
C ASN A 189 -4.68 -12.84 -8.70
N THR A 190 -4.81 -11.51 -8.79
CA THR A 190 -4.35 -10.74 -9.96
C THR A 190 -2.87 -10.42 -9.82
N ALA A 191 -2.03 -11.17 -10.53
CA ALA A 191 -0.60 -10.89 -10.65
C ALA A 191 -0.39 -9.48 -11.23
N THR A 192 -0.12 -8.49 -10.38
CA THR A 192 0.51 -7.18 -10.65
C THR A 192 0.46 -6.68 -12.11
N HIS A 193 -0.73 -6.62 -12.73
CA HIS A 193 -0.87 -5.99 -14.03
C HIS A 193 -0.78 -4.48 -13.81
N ARG A 194 0.05 -3.80 -14.63
CA ARG A 194 0.28 -2.34 -14.60
C ARG A 194 -1.00 -1.51 -14.76
N TYR A 195 -2.15 -2.12 -15.00
CA TYR A 195 -3.44 -1.48 -15.13
C TYR A 195 -4.42 -2.25 -14.26
N PHE A 196 -4.79 -1.70 -13.11
CA PHE A 196 -5.92 -2.24 -12.36
C PHE A 196 -7.20 -1.63 -12.94
N VAL A 197 -8.05 -2.48 -13.50
CA VAL A 197 -9.40 -2.11 -13.91
C VAL A 197 -10.22 -1.98 -12.63
N GLY A 198 -10.60 -0.76 -12.25
CA GLY A 198 -11.63 -0.56 -11.24
C GLY A 198 -11.23 0.03 -9.90
N ILE A 199 -10.26 0.96 -9.83
CA ILE A 199 -10.26 2.02 -8.80
C ILE A 199 -10.82 3.25 -9.46
N ASP A 200 -12.07 3.63 -9.16
CA ASP A 200 -12.64 4.91 -9.60
C ASP A 200 -12.61 5.20 -11.13
N GLU A 201 -12.22 4.20 -11.94
CA GLU A 201 -12.09 4.11 -13.40
C GLU A 201 -11.54 5.32 -14.18
N LEU A 202 -10.37 5.16 -14.81
CA LEU A 202 -10.14 5.39 -16.26
C LEU A 202 -8.68 5.09 -16.64
N SER A 203 -8.46 4.45 -17.81
CA SER A 203 -7.31 4.61 -18.73
C SER A 203 -7.23 3.40 -19.68
N VAL A 204 -7.09 3.48 -21.01
CA VAL A 204 -6.48 4.46 -21.91
C VAL A 204 -7.25 4.44 -23.25
N PRO A 205 -7.37 5.54 -24.02
CA PRO A 205 -7.80 5.48 -25.43
C PRO A 205 -6.85 4.60 -26.25
N PHE A 206 -7.24 3.35 -26.55
CA PHE A 206 -6.59 2.67 -27.66
C PHE A 206 -7.02 3.23 -29.02
N GLN A 207 -8.09 4.02 -29.06
CA GLN A 207 -8.46 4.83 -30.22
C GLN A 207 -9.41 5.95 -29.80
N ARG A 208 -9.09 7.19 -30.18
CA ARG A 208 -10.09 8.26 -30.35
C ARG A 208 -11.14 7.71 -31.33
N ARG A 209 -12.27 7.19 -30.84
CA ARG A 209 -13.33 6.74 -31.72
C ARG A 209 -14.22 7.94 -32.02
N LYS A 210 -14.40 8.24 -33.30
CA LYS A 210 -15.40 9.22 -33.74
C LYS A 210 -16.79 8.69 -33.37
N LEU A 211 -17.53 9.47 -32.60
CA LEU A 211 -18.92 9.18 -32.27
C LEU A 211 -19.77 9.28 -33.53
N SER A 212 -20.68 8.34 -33.73
CA SER A 212 -21.71 8.46 -34.77
C SER A 212 -22.71 9.58 -34.40
N LYS A 213 -23.44 10.11 -35.39
CA LYS A 213 -24.47 11.15 -35.14
C LYS A 213 -25.55 10.67 -34.17
N GLN A 214 -25.92 9.39 -34.22
CA GLN A 214 -26.86 8.77 -33.27
C GLN A 214 -26.32 8.77 -31.84
N GLU A 215 -25.05 8.41 -31.63
CA GLU A 215 -24.45 8.38 -30.30
C GLU A 215 -24.31 9.79 -29.68
N GLN A 216 -24.03 10.81 -30.50
CA GLN A 216 -24.00 12.21 -30.05
C GLN A 216 -25.37 12.70 -29.59
N GLN A 217 -26.43 12.30 -30.29
CA GLN A 217 -27.82 12.60 -29.91
C GLN A 217 -28.24 11.83 -28.65
N MET A 218 -27.80 10.58 -28.48
CA MET A 218 -28.15 9.75 -27.32
C MET A 218 -27.49 10.21 -26.01
N LEU A 219 -26.30 10.79 -26.11
CA LEU A 219 -25.50 11.25 -24.98
C LEU A 219 -25.61 12.77 -24.72
N ASP A 220 -26.44 13.47 -25.50
CA ASP A 220 -26.61 14.93 -25.48
C ASP A 220 -25.27 15.69 -25.44
N THR A 221 -24.36 15.33 -26.36
CA THR A 221 -23.00 15.88 -26.38
C THR A 221 -22.61 16.38 -27.77
N HIS A 222 -22.01 17.57 -27.82
CA HIS A 222 -21.38 18.11 -29.03
C HIS A 222 -19.97 17.55 -29.28
N GLN A 223 -19.48 16.65 -28.42
CA GLN A 223 -18.18 16.03 -28.58
C GLN A 223 -18.21 15.05 -29.76
N LYS A 224 -17.24 15.17 -30.68
CA LYS A 224 -17.13 14.29 -31.87
C LYS A 224 -16.43 12.96 -31.59
N TYR A 225 -15.84 12.81 -30.42
CA TYR A 225 -15.03 11.66 -30.05
C TYR A 225 -15.39 11.21 -28.64
N SER A 226 -15.43 9.90 -28.40
CA SER A 226 -15.55 9.33 -27.07
C SER A 226 -14.45 8.32 -26.80
N TYR A 227 -14.12 8.18 -25.53
CA TYR A 227 -13.34 7.07 -25.03
C TYR A 227 -14.28 5.86 -24.94
N ARG A 228 -13.96 4.75 -25.62
CA ARG A 228 -14.77 3.53 -25.59
C ARG A 228 -14.73 2.95 -24.18
N MET A 229 -15.90 2.75 -23.56
CA MET A 229 -16.07 2.18 -22.21
C MET A 229 -16.50 0.70 -22.32
N ARG A 230 -15.96 -0.19 -21.48
CA ARG A 230 -16.58 -1.46 -21.11
C ARG A 230 -16.20 -1.80 -19.66
N GLY A 231 -17.09 -1.47 -18.73
CA GLY A 231 -16.96 -1.80 -17.30
C GLY A 231 -17.59 -0.71 -16.44
N LYS A 232 -18.18 -1.08 -15.30
CA LYS A 232 -18.21 -0.21 -14.12
C LYS A 232 -16.98 -0.60 -13.29
N PRO A 233 -16.31 0.34 -12.60
CA PRO A 233 -15.22 -0.03 -11.71
C PRO A 233 -15.73 -1.04 -10.68
N GLU A 234 -14.96 -2.11 -10.45
CA GLU A 234 -15.33 -3.13 -9.47
C GLU A 234 -15.40 -2.54 -8.05
N TYR A 235 -14.56 -1.54 -7.77
CA TYR A 235 -14.51 -0.83 -6.48
C TYR A 235 -14.32 0.69 -6.69
N SER A 236 -14.91 1.49 -5.81
CA SER A 236 -14.60 2.92 -5.72
C SER A 236 -13.28 3.15 -4.97
N TYR A 237 -12.69 4.33 -5.17
CA TYR A 237 -11.53 4.76 -4.38
C TYR A 237 -11.85 4.78 -2.90
N ASP A 238 -13.01 5.28 -2.50
CA ASP A 238 -13.39 5.39 -1.09
C ASP A 238 -13.53 4.00 -0.42
N GLU A 239 -14.09 3.00 -1.12
CA GLU A 239 -14.16 1.62 -0.63
C GLU A 239 -12.77 1.01 -0.43
N LEU A 240 -11.89 1.18 -1.42
CA LEU A 240 -10.53 0.66 -1.35
C LEU A 240 -9.72 1.42 -0.31
N ASN A 241 -9.92 2.72 -0.18
CA ASN A 241 -9.26 3.55 0.81
C ASN A 241 -9.63 3.12 2.22
N GLY A 242 -10.93 2.95 2.50
CA GLY A 242 -11.39 2.46 3.80
C GLY A 242 -10.86 1.07 4.12
N THR A 243 -10.65 0.21 3.12
CA THR A 243 -9.98 -1.08 3.29
C THR A 243 -8.49 -0.91 3.60
N ALA A 244 -7.79 -0.06 2.84
CA ALA A 244 -6.37 0.22 3.01
C ALA A 244 -6.05 0.83 4.38
N GLU A 245 -6.86 1.77 4.89
CA GLU A 245 -6.68 2.37 6.22
C GLU A 245 -6.74 1.34 7.34
N LYS A 246 -7.76 0.46 7.32
CA LYS A 246 -7.87 -0.63 8.30
C LYS A 246 -6.63 -1.53 8.27
N LEU A 247 -6.17 -1.86 7.06
CA LEU A 247 -5.02 -2.73 6.86
C LEU A 247 -3.71 -2.06 7.30
N LEU A 248 -3.51 -0.78 6.99
CA LEU A 248 -2.35 0.00 7.43
C LEU A 248 -2.30 0.11 8.96
N ASN A 249 -3.43 0.40 9.61
CA ASN A 249 -3.52 0.42 11.07
C ASN A 249 -3.21 -0.95 11.69
N ASN A 250 -3.73 -2.03 11.10
CA ASN A 250 -3.43 -3.39 11.55
C ASN A 250 -1.95 -3.72 11.38
N LEU A 251 -1.36 -3.31 10.26
CA LEU A 251 0.04 -3.53 9.94
C LEU A 251 0.94 -2.73 10.87
N ASP A 252 0.62 -1.47 11.16
CA ASP A 252 1.32 -0.63 12.13
C ASP A 252 1.32 -1.27 13.53
N VAL A 253 0.16 -1.70 14.03
CA VAL A 253 0.05 -2.37 15.33
C VAL A 253 0.83 -3.69 15.36
N MET A 254 0.84 -4.43 14.25
CA MET A 254 1.59 -5.67 14.14
C MET A 254 3.10 -5.41 14.14
N LEU A 255 3.57 -4.46 13.32
CA LEU A 255 4.98 -4.14 13.17
C LEU A 255 5.56 -3.48 14.42
N SER A 256 4.86 -2.51 15.03
CA SER A 256 5.29 -1.89 16.28
C SER A 256 5.50 -2.90 17.41
N ARG A 257 4.60 -3.90 17.51
CA ARG A 257 4.76 -5.00 18.49
C ARG A 257 5.87 -5.97 18.11
N LEU A 258 6.00 -6.31 16.83
CA LEU A 258 7.07 -7.17 16.33
C LEU A 258 8.45 -6.57 16.63
N ILE A 259 8.59 -5.28 16.36
CA ILE A 259 9.78 -4.47 16.64
C ILE A 259 10.07 -4.41 18.15
N GLY A 260 9.03 -4.38 18.98
CA GLY A 260 9.15 -4.34 20.44
C GLY A 260 9.50 -5.68 21.11
N MET A 261 9.48 -6.80 20.39
CA MET A 261 9.84 -8.10 20.97
C MET A 261 11.29 -8.10 21.45
N ASP A 262 11.57 -8.75 22.59
CA ASP A 262 12.91 -8.78 23.20
C ASP A 262 13.98 -9.30 22.23
N MET A 263 13.64 -10.31 21.42
CA MET A 263 14.54 -10.87 20.40
C MET A 263 14.87 -9.91 19.24
N MET A 264 14.13 -8.81 19.13
CA MET A 264 14.27 -7.79 18.10
C MET A 264 14.85 -6.47 18.63
N GLN A 265 14.84 -6.25 19.95
CA GLN A 265 15.23 -4.98 20.57
C GLN A 265 16.70 -4.60 20.33
N SER A 266 17.60 -5.57 20.20
CA SER A 266 19.02 -5.31 19.88
C SER A 266 19.21 -4.68 18.51
N ALA A 267 18.23 -4.80 17.62
CA ALA A 267 18.28 -4.27 16.26
C ALA A 267 17.68 -2.86 16.11
N VAL A 268 17.04 -2.32 17.15
CA VAL A 268 16.11 -1.19 16.97
C VAL A 268 16.37 -0.07 17.96
N LYS A 269 16.31 1.17 17.47
CA LYS A 269 16.31 2.38 18.29
C LYS A 269 15.03 3.16 18.04
N ARG A 270 14.43 3.69 19.11
CA ARG A 270 13.34 4.67 18.99
C ARG A 270 13.94 6.00 18.57
N ILE A 271 13.39 6.61 17.53
CA ILE A 271 13.71 7.97 17.11
C ILE A 271 13.26 8.88 18.26
N LYS A 272 14.21 9.58 18.90
CA LYS A 272 13.87 10.59 19.90
C LYS A 272 13.26 11.78 19.15
N GLU A 273 12.05 12.18 19.54
CA GLU A 273 11.50 13.48 19.14
C GLU A 273 12.34 14.54 19.89
N GLU A 274 13.15 15.31 19.15
CA GLU A 274 13.86 16.50 19.66
C GLU A 274 12.89 17.66 19.92
#